data_AF-A0A955NLQ4-F1
#
_entry.id   AF-A0A955NLQ4-F1
#
_cell.length_a   1.000
_cell.length_b   1.000
_cell.length_c   1.000
_cell.angle_alpha   90.00
_cell.angle_beta   90.00
_cell.angle_gamma   90.00
#
_symmetry.space_group_name_H-M   'P 1'
#
loop_
_entity.id
_entity.type
_entity.pdbx_description
1 polymer ?
#
loop_
_entity_poly.entity_id
_entity_poly.type
_entity_poly.pdbx_seq_one_letter_code
_entity_poly.pdbx_strand_id
1 'polypeptide(L)'
;MNIDFNPNPGENQEEHEALRRFFELYREGRFYECHDVLEALWLDMGARRRTFYQGLLQCAVARHHAEKGNLHGARILHRDGTAKLELYRPEFMGVDLEGFLKDLKDHLPEISA
;
A
#
# COMPACT_ATOMS: atom_id res chain seq x y z
N MET A 1 -13.19 -3.97 -0.69
CA MET A 1 -12.67 -3.47 -1.96
C MET A 1 -12.45 -4.66 -2.89
N ASN A 2 -13.21 -4.77 -3.98
CA ASN A 2 -12.86 -5.67 -5.09
C ASN A 2 -11.87 -4.91 -5.96
N ILE A 3 -10.63 -5.36 -6.04
CA ILE A 3 -9.69 -4.80 -7.02
C ILE A 3 -9.77 -5.71 -8.24
N ASP A 4 -10.63 -5.34 -9.19
CA ASP A 4 -10.68 -5.99 -10.50
C ASP A 4 -9.45 -5.55 -11.30
N PHE A 5 -8.33 -6.22 -11.06
CA PHE A 5 -7.08 -6.01 -11.81
C PHE A 5 -7.23 -6.57 -13.23
N ASN A 6 -7.38 -5.67 -14.21
CA ASN A 6 -7.31 -6.04 -15.63
C ASN A 6 -6.08 -5.37 -16.29
N PRO A 7 -4.93 -6.06 -16.40
CA PRO A 7 -3.73 -5.50 -17.01
C PRO A 7 -3.98 -5.06 -18.46
N ASN A 8 -3.50 -3.87 -18.84
CA ASN A 8 -3.41 -3.51 -20.25
C ASN A 8 -2.25 -4.26 -20.93
N PRO A 9 -2.35 -4.60 -22.24
CA PRO A 9 -1.25 -5.20 -22.98
C PRO A 9 -0.02 -4.26 -22.98
N GLY A 10 1.07 -4.67 -22.32
CA GLY A 10 2.32 -3.91 -22.20
C GLY A 10 2.71 -3.51 -20.76
N GLU A 11 1.85 -3.75 -19.77
CA GLU A 11 2.19 -3.58 -18.35
C GLU A 11 2.92 -4.81 -17.79
N ASN A 12 3.81 -4.60 -16.80
CA ASN A 12 4.59 -5.68 -16.22
C ASN A 12 3.69 -6.60 -15.38
N GLN A 13 3.50 -7.82 -15.85
CA GLN A 13 2.63 -8.81 -15.24
C GLN A 13 3.10 -9.23 -13.84
N GLU A 14 4.40 -9.25 -13.59
CA GLU A 14 4.99 -9.56 -12.28
C GLU A 14 4.65 -8.47 -11.24
N GLU A 15 4.73 -7.20 -11.63
CA GLU A 15 4.35 -6.08 -10.74
C GLU A 15 2.87 -6.13 -10.36
N HIS A 16 2.01 -6.49 -11.31
CA HIS A 16 0.57 -6.61 -11.05
C HIS A 16 0.24 -7.80 -10.16
N GLU A 17 0.91 -8.93 -10.35
CA GLU A 17 0.75 -10.10 -9.47
C GLU A 17 1.22 -9.80 -8.05
N ALA A 18 2.35 -9.13 -7.91
CA ALA A 18 2.87 -8.70 -6.62
C ALA A 18 1.94 -7.67 -5.94
N LEU A 19 1.40 -6.69 -6.66
CA LEU A 19 0.40 -5.76 -6.11
C LEU A 19 -0.86 -6.48 -5.64
N ARG A 20 -1.37 -7.43 -6.44
CA ARG A 20 -2.53 -8.23 -6.05
C ARG A 20 -2.26 -9.01 -4.78
N ARG A 21 -1.09 -9.67 -4.70
CA ARG A 21 -0.66 -10.43 -3.52
C ARG A 21 -0.46 -9.53 -2.30
N PHE A 22 0.11 -8.34 -2.48
CA PHE A 22 0.23 -7.33 -1.44
C PHE A 22 -1.14 -6.99 -0.83
N PHE A 23 -2.15 -6.71 -1.65
CA PHE A 23 -3.48 -6.36 -1.13
C PHE A 23 -4.22 -7.54 -0.48
N GLU A 24 -3.99 -8.77 -0.93
CA GLU A 24 -4.48 -9.98 -0.24
C GLU A 24 -3.90 -10.08 1.18
N LEU A 25 -2.56 -10.02 1.29
CA LEU A 25 -1.85 -10.07 2.56
C LEU A 25 -2.25 -8.93 3.49
N TYR A 26 -2.39 -7.71 2.93
CA TYR A 26 -2.83 -6.53 3.68
C TYR A 26 -4.21 -6.73 4.30
N ARG A 27 -5.16 -7.32 3.56
CA ARG A 27 -6.50 -7.64 4.07
C ARG A 27 -6.47 -8.75 5.12
N GLU A 28 -5.53 -9.69 5.01
CA GLU A 28 -5.31 -10.77 6.00
C GLU A 28 -4.56 -10.30 7.26
N GLY A 29 -4.13 -9.03 7.34
CA GLY A 29 -3.32 -8.52 8.45
C GLY A 29 -1.86 -9.02 8.44
N ARG A 30 -1.41 -9.61 7.33
CA ARG A 30 -0.07 -10.19 7.16
C ARG A 30 0.91 -9.13 6.65
N PHE A 31 1.09 -8.08 7.44
CA PHE A 31 1.85 -6.89 7.02
C PHE A 31 3.35 -7.13 6.85
N TYR A 32 3.93 -8.10 7.57
CA TYR A 32 5.33 -8.48 7.36
C TYR A 32 5.52 -9.05 5.95
N GLU A 33 4.63 -9.93 5.51
CA GLU A 33 4.72 -10.55 4.19
C GLU A 33 4.43 -9.56 3.04
N CYS A 34 3.71 -8.47 3.33
CA CYS A 34 3.56 -7.37 2.39
C CYS A 34 4.91 -6.74 2.01
N HIS A 35 5.86 -6.67 2.96
CA HIS A 35 7.22 -6.21 2.71
C HIS A 35 7.93 -7.13 1.71
N ASP A 36 7.93 -8.44 1.99
CA ASP A 36 8.65 -9.43 1.19
C ASP A 36 8.18 -9.45 -0.28
N VAL A 37 6.87 -9.27 -0.50
CA VAL A 37 6.29 -9.19 -1.84
C VAL A 37 6.79 -7.96 -2.61
N LEU A 38 6.91 -6.80 -1.97
CA LEU A 38 7.36 -5.58 -2.64
C LEU A 38 8.89 -5.47 -2.73
N GLU A 39 9.63 -6.13 -1.84
CA GLU A 39 11.09 -6.20 -1.87
C GLU A 39 11.59 -6.88 -3.14
N ALA A 40 10.91 -7.93 -3.60
CA ALA A 40 11.21 -8.62 -4.86
C ALA A 40 11.20 -7.68 -6.08
N LEU A 41 10.37 -6.63 -6.06
CA LEU A 41 10.26 -5.65 -7.14
C LEU A 41 11.30 -4.52 -7.04
N TRP A 42 12.06 -4.41 -5.95
CA TRP A 42 12.78 -3.17 -5.59
C TRP A 42 13.96 -2.82 -6.52
N LEU A 43 14.62 -3.84 -7.08
CA LEU A 43 15.88 -3.70 -7.81
C LEU A 43 15.71 -3.09 -9.21
N ASP A 44 14.54 -3.17 -9.84
CA ASP A 44 14.33 -2.79 -11.25
C ASP A 44 13.36 -1.60 -11.46
N MET A 45 13.20 -0.76 -10.43
CA MET A 45 12.19 0.32 -10.48
C MET A 45 12.74 1.73 -10.68
N GLY A 46 12.08 2.47 -11.57
CA GLY A 46 12.16 3.92 -11.66
C GLY A 46 11.62 4.64 -10.43
N ALA A 47 12.09 5.87 -10.20
CA ALA A 47 11.81 6.65 -8.98
C ALA A 47 10.31 6.77 -8.64
N ARG A 48 9.46 6.94 -9.66
CA ARG A 48 8.00 7.08 -9.49
C ARG A 48 7.37 5.82 -8.87
N ARG A 49 7.72 4.62 -9.35
CA ARG A 49 7.18 3.36 -8.80
C ARG A 49 7.70 3.09 -7.39
N ARG A 50 8.97 3.42 -7.13
CA ARG A 50 9.56 3.30 -5.79
C ARG A 50 8.80 4.14 -4.75
N THR A 51 8.46 5.39 -5.07
CA THR A 51 7.66 6.24 -4.17
C THR A 51 6.27 5.66 -3.93
N PHE A 52 5.63 5.11 -4.96
CA PHE A 52 4.33 4.47 -4.84
C PHE A 52 4.37 3.24 -3.91
N TYR A 53 5.29 2.30 -4.12
CA TYR A 53 5.40 1.10 -3.27
C TYR A 53 5.84 1.44 -1.84
N GLN A 54 6.70 2.44 -1.66
CA GLN A 54 7.04 2.94 -0.33
C GLN A 54 5.79 3.48 0.39
N GLY A 55 4.89 4.16 -0.32
CA GLY A 55 3.61 4.61 0.23
C GLY A 55 2.74 3.45 0.71
N LEU A 56 2.53 2.44 -0.14
CA LEU A 56 1.76 1.23 0.21
C LEU A 56 2.34 0.52 1.43
N LEU A 57 3.66 0.31 1.44
CA LEU A 57 4.35 -0.37 2.54
C LEU A 57 4.24 0.42 3.85
N GLN A 58 4.41 1.74 3.83
CA GLN A 58 4.23 2.57 5.02
C GLN A 58 2.81 2.47 5.59
N CYS A 59 1.78 2.40 4.74
CA CYS A 59 0.39 2.16 5.17
C CYS A 59 0.20 0.77 5.80
N ALA A 60 0.83 -0.29 5.26
CA ALA A 60 0.82 -1.63 5.85
C ALA A 60 1.51 -1.66 7.23
N VAL A 61 2.70 -1.07 7.33
CA VAL A 61 3.46 -1.03 8.59
C VAL A 61 2.75 -0.14 9.62
N ALA A 62 2.03 0.90 9.20
CA ALA A 62 1.21 1.70 10.10
C ALA A 62 0.12 0.87 10.81
N ARG A 63 -0.61 0.00 10.08
CA ARG A 63 -1.58 -0.93 10.70
C ARG A 63 -0.89 -1.90 11.65
N HIS A 64 0.25 -2.48 11.24
CA HIS A 64 1.01 -3.36 12.10
C HIS A 64 1.41 -2.68 13.42
N HIS A 65 1.90 -1.44 13.36
CA HIS A 65 2.25 -0.67 14.55
C HIS A 65 1.04 -0.40 15.44
N ALA A 66 -0.10 -0.05 14.84
CA ALA A 66 -1.34 0.18 15.59
C ALA A 66 -1.80 -1.10 16.33
N GLU A 67 -1.76 -2.26 15.67
CA GLU A 67 -2.09 -3.56 16.28
C GLU A 67 -1.18 -3.93 17.45
N LYS A 68 0.08 -3.48 17.43
CA LYS A 68 1.04 -3.67 18.51
C LYS A 68 0.96 -2.58 19.60
N GLY A 69 0.02 -1.63 19.50
CA GLY A 69 -0.14 -0.52 20.43
C GLY A 69 0.88 0.61 20.25
N ASN A 70 1.73 0.56 19.20
CA ASN A 70 2.66 1.63 18.87
C ASN A 70 1.98 2.73 18.04
N LEU A 71 1.06 3.45 18.67
CA LEU A 71 0.25 4.48 18.01
C LEU A 71 1.09 5.66 17.48
N HIS A 72 2.19 6.00 18.14
CA HIS A 72 3.08 7.07 17.68
C HIS A 72 3.75 6.71 16.34
N GLY A 73 4.35 5.52 16.26
CA GLY A 73 4.95 5.04 15.01
C GLY A 73 3.90 4.85 13.91
N ALA A 74 2.71 4.36 14.27
CA ALA A 74 1.60 4.20 13.34
C ALA A 74 1.20 5.55 12.71
N ARG A 75 1.07 6.63 13.50
CA ARG A 75 0.73 7.98 13.01
C ARG A 75 1.74 8.50 11.99
N ILE A 76 3.03 8.37 12.29
CA ILE A 76 4.10 8.85 11.40
C ILE A 76 4.04 8.12 10.06
N LEU A 77 3.98 6.79 10.10
CA LEU A 77 3.96 5.96 8.90
C LEU A 77 2.68 6.15 8.10
N HIS A 78 1.53 6.28 8.77
CA HIS A 78 0.26 6.58 8.13
C HIS A 78 0.36 7.91 7.36
N ARG A 79 0.76 9.00 8.01
CA ARG A 79 0.92 10.32 7.38
C ARG A 79 1.87 10.27 6.18
N ASP A 80 3.04 9.67 6.36
CA ASP A 80 4.08 9.65 5.33
C ASP A 80 3.70 8.75 4.15
N GLY A 81 3.00 7.65 4.43
CA GLY A 81 2.49 6.72 3.44
C GLY A 81 1.37 7.33 2.61
N THR A 82 0.36 7.90 3.27
CA THR A 82 -0.76 8.55 2.56
C THR A 82 -0.26 9.72 1.71
N ALA A 83 0.61 10.58 2.24
CA ALA A 83 1.17 11.71 1.48
C ALA A 83 1.89 11.28 0.18
N LYS A 84 2.52 10.10 0.17
CA LYS A 84 3.09 9.53 -1.07
C LYS A 84 2.02 9.08 -2.03
N LEU A 85 0.99 8.39 -1.54
CA LEU A 85 -0.10 7.85 -2.36
C LEU A 85 -1.02 8.93 -2.92
N GLU A 86 -1.17 10.07 -2.23
CA GLU A 86 -1.90 11.24 -2.73
C GLU A 86 -1.42 11.69 -4.13
N LEU A 87 -0.13 11.53 -4.44
CA LEU A 87 0.46 11.89 -5.73
C LEU A 87 -0.01 11.02 -6.91
N TYR A 88 -0.68 9.91 -6.61
CA TYR A 88 -1.06 8.87 -7.56
C TYR A 88 -2.57 8.71 -7.70
N ARG A 89 -3.36 9.51 -6.98
CA ARG A 89 -4.83 9.47 -7.08
C ARG A 89 -5.32 9.78 -8.51
N PRO A 90 -6.51 9.27 -8.89
CA PRO A 90 -7.35 8.34 -8.12
C PRO A 90 -6.90 6.87 -8.26
N GLU A 91 -6.10 6.56 -9.28
CA GLU A 91 -5.66 5.20 -9.59
C GLU A 91 -4.22 5.21 -10.12
N PHE A 92 -3.44 4.21 -9.73
CA PHE A 92 -2.13 3.97 -10.34
C PHE A 92 -1.83 2.47 -10.38
N MET A 93 -1.37 1.98 -11.54
CA MET A 93 -1.07 0.55 -11.77
C MET A 93 -2.27 -0.36 -11.46
N GLY A 94 -3.48 0.07 -11.79
CA GLY A 94 -4.73 -0.66 -11.52
C GLY A 94 -5.16 -0.69 -10.05
N VAL A 95 -4.51 0.09 -9.18
CA VAL A 95 -4.88 0.22 -7.77
C VAL A 95 -5.79 1.41 -7.57
N ASP A 96 -7.03 1.18 -7.14
CA ASP A 96 -7.95 2.23 -6.67
C ASP A 96 -7.42 2.83 -5.36
N LEU A 97 -6.85 4.03 -5.44
CA LEU A 97 -6.28 4.72 -4.28
C LEU A 97 -7.32 5.52 -3.50
N GLU A 98 -8.42 5.91 -4.14
CA GLU A 98 -9.55 6.54 -3.43
C GLU A 98 -10.14 5.55 -2.41
N GLY A 99 -10.48 4.35 -2.87
CA GLY A 99 -11.02 3.33 -1.99
C GLY A 99 -10.01 2.87 -0.93
N PHE A 100 -8.71 2.82 -1.26
CA PHE A 100 -7.69 2.30 -0.35
C PHE A 100 -7.42 3.29 0.78
N LEU A 101 -7.28 4.58 0.44
CA LEU A 101 -7.09 5.64 1.43
C LEU A 101 -8.33 5.82 2.31
N LYS A 102 -9.52 5.59 1.75
CA LYS A 102 -10.76 5.54 2.55
C LYS A 102 -10.76 4.35 3.52
N ASP A 103 -10.44 3.15 3.05
CA ASP A 103 -10.36 1.93 3.90
C ASP A 103 -9.36 2.11 5.04
N LEU A 104 -8.19 2.68 4.74
CA LEU A 104 -7.15 2.97 5.72
C LEU A 104 -7.67 3.89 6.82
N LYS A 105 -8.37 4.97 6.45
CA LYS A 105 -8.97 5.91 7.41
C LYS A 105 -10.04 5.26 8.29
N ASP A 106 -10.88 4.41 7.70
CA ASP A 106 -11.98 3.75 8.41
C ASP A 106 -11.47 2.73 9.46
N HIS A 107 -10.31 2.12 9.22
CA HIS A 107 -9.71 1.11 10.10
C HIS A 107 -8.62 1.64 11.04
N LEU A 108 -8.26 2.93 10.93
CA LEU A 108 -7.26 3.59 11.78
C LEU A 108 -7.72 4.98 12.27
N PRO A 109 -8.97 5.16 12.74
CA PRO A 109 -9.53 6.47 13.02
C PRO A 109 -8.77 7.26 14.09
N GLU A 110 -8.17 6.56 15.05
CA GLU A 110 -7.42 7.13 16.17
C GLU A 110 -6.03 7.69 15.81
N ILE A 111 -5.57 7.44 14.58
CA ILE A 111 -4.34 7.99 14.03
C ILE A 111 -4.55 8.83 12.76
N SER A 112 -5.76 8.85 12.22
CA SER A 112 -6.15 9.69 11.08
C SER A 112 -6.67 11.09 11.48
N ALA A 113 -6.73 11.41 12.78
CA ALA A 113 -7.18 12.68 13.34
C ALA A 113 -6.05 13.70 13.53
#